data_AF-A0A3B8JP08-F1
#
_entry.id   AF-A0A3B8JP08-F1
#
_cell.length_a   1.000
_cell.length_b   1.000
_cell.length_c   1.000
_cell.angle_alpha   90.00
_cell.angle_beta   90.00
_cell.angle_gamma   90.00
#
_symmetry.space_group_name_H-M   'P 1'
#
loop_
_entity.id
_entity.type
_entity.pdbx_description
1 polymer ?
#
loop_
_entity_poly.entity_id
_entity_poly.type
_entity_poly.pdbx_seq_one_letter_code
_entity_poly.pdbx_strand_id
1 'polypeptide(L)' 'MRILFLHPNFPAQFRHVAAALAKDSRHQVVFGTARSEGHLPGVHKAIYNSSREARPQTHHYVR' A
#
# COMPACT_ATOMS: atom_id res chain seq x y z
N MET A 1 -6.82 15.66 7.53
CA MET A 1 -5.45 15.14 7.78
C MET A 1 -4.99 14.31 6.59
N ARG A 2 -3.68 14.15 6.37
CA ARG A 2 -3.14 13.28 5.30
C ARG A 2 -2.48 12.06 5.95
N ILE A 3 -2.92 10.87 5.55
CA ILE A 3 -2.56 9.61 6.22
C ILE A 3 -2.07 8.62 5.16
N LEU A 4 -0.88 8.05 5.35
CA LEU A 4 -0.30 7.04 4.46
C LEU A 4 -0.13 5.70 5.20
N PHE A 5 -0.76 4.66 4.68
CA PHE A 5 -0.45 3.28 5.02
C PHE A 5 0.52 2.72 3.97
N LEU A 6 1.57 2.02 4.40
CA LEU A 6 2.54 1.41 3.50
C LEU A 6 2.65 -0.09 3.78
N HIS A 7 2.25 -0.91 2.81
CA HIS A 7 2.38 -2.35 2.90
C HIS A 7 2.33 -3.00 1.50
N PRO A 8 3.21 -3.98 1.18
CA PRO A 8 3.24 -4.59 -0.16
C PRO A 8 1.94 -5.34 -0.51
N ASN A 9 1.25 -5.87 0.50
CA ASN A 9 -0.08 -6.48 0.34
C ASN A 9 -1.19 -5.50 0.73
N PHE A 10 -2.25 -5.42 -0.07
CA PHE A 10 -3.42 -4.57 0.18
C PHE A 10 -4.67 -5.43 0.46
N PRO A 11 -5.51 -5.12 1.48
CA PRO A 11 -5.37 -4.08 2.51
C PRO A 11 -4.64 -4.54 3.79
N ALA A 12 -4.10 -5.77 3.79
CA ALA A 12 -3.38 -6.41 4.89
C ALA A 12 -4.04 -6.20 6.27
N GLN A 13 -3.25 -6.02 7.33
CA GLN A 13 -3.72 -5.79 8.69
C GLN A 13 -4.42 -4.43 8.89
N PHE A 14 -4.32 -3.51 7.93
CA PHE A 14 -4.82 -2.15 8.08
C PHE A 14 -6.26 -1.95 7.61
N ARG A 15 -6.91 -2.99 7.06
CA ARG A 15 -8.26 -2.92 6.47
C ARG A 15 -9.25 -2.09 7.29
N HIS A 16 -9.41 -2.43 8.57
CA HIS A 16 -10.43 -1.81 9.42
C HIS A 16 -10.04 -0.39 9.84
N VAL A 17 -8.76 -0.15 10.11
CA VAL A 17 -8.26 1.17 10.51
C VAL A 17 -8.34 2.16 9.35
N ALA A 18 -7.87 1.76 8.16
CA ALA A 18 -7.94 2.58 6.96
C ALA A 18 -9.40 2.89 6.58
N ALA A 19 -10.29 1.90 6.66
CA ALA A 19 -11.71 2.09 6.41
C ALA A 19 -12.37 3.05 7.41
N ALA A 20 -12.03 2.94 8.70
CA ALA A 20 -12.58 3.82 9.73
C ALA A 20 -12.12 5.27 9.52
N LEU A 21 -10.84 5.49 9.22
CA LEU A 21 -10.29 6.82 8.96
C LEU A 21 -10.84 7.45 7.68
N ALA A 22 -11.13 6.64 6.67
CA ALA A 22 -11.69 7.08 5.39
C ALA A 22 -13.16 7.52 5.47
N LYS A 23 -13.86 7.27 6.59
CA LYS A 23 -15.23 7.75 6.81
C LYS A 23 -15.32 9.27 7.01
N ASP A 24 -14.25 9.91 7.50
CA ASP A 24 -14.21 11.36 7.63
C ASP A 24 -13.68 11.97 6.32
N SER A 25 -14.53 12.74 5.63
CA SER A 25 -14.20 13.36 4.34
C SER A 25 -13.10 14.41 4.43
N ARG A 26 -12.73 14.87 5.63
CA ARG A 26 -11.59 15.77 5.86
C ARG A 26 -10.27 15.01 5.89
N HIS A 27 -10.31 13.67 5.88
CA HIS A 27 -9.13 12.83 5.78
C HIS A 27 -8.83 12.47 4.32
N GLN A 28 -7.57 12.67 3.94
CA GLN A 28 -7.00 12.07 2.73
C GLN A 28 -6.26 10.81 3.16
N VAL A 29 -6.84 9.65 2.90
CA VAL A 29 -6.24 8.35 3.22
C VAL A 29 -5.64 7.74 1.97
N VAL A 30 -4.34 7.45 2.01
CA VAL A 30 -3.59 6.82 0.92
C VAL A 30 -3.03 5.48 1.41
N PHE A 31 -3.05 4.48 0.55
CA PHE A 31 -2.43 3.18 0.78
C PHE A 31 -1.40 2.91 -0.32
N GLY A 32 -0.12 3.01 0.04
CA GLY A 32 1.01 2.62 -0.78
C GLY A 32 1.17 1.10 -0.77
N THR A 33 1.11 0.46 -1.94
CA THR A 33 1.18 -1.00 -2.05
C THR A 33 1.80 -1.46 -3.35
N ALA A 34 2.33 -2.69 -3.39
CA ALA A 34 2.75 -3.34 -4.64
C ALA A 34 1.60 -4.15 -5.27
N ARG A 35 0.49 -4.36 -4.53
CA ARG A 35 -0.65 -5.15 -5.00
C ARG A 35 -1.66 -4.31 -5.77
N SER A 36 -1.82 -4.59 -7.06
CA SER A 36 -2.76 -3.90 -7.96
C SER A 36 -4.24 -4.25 -7.73
N GLU A 37 -4.53 -5.41 -7.15
CA GLU A 37 -5.89 -5.90 -6.91
C GLU A 37 -6.56 -5.26 -5.68
N GLY A 38 -7.88 -5.39 -5.61
CA GLY A 38 -8.69 -4.98 -4.47
C GLY A 38 -9.04 -3.50 -4.45
N HIS A 39 -10.09 -3.16 -3.72
CA HIS A 39 -10.56 -1.79 -3.55
C HIS A 39 -11.02 -1.57 -2.11
N LEU A 40 -10.82 -0.37 -1.58
CA LEU A 40 -11.32 0.05 -0.28
C LEU A 40 -11.91 1.46 -0.42
N PRO A 41 -13.23 1.63 -0.24
CA PRO A 41 -13.88 2.93 -0.39
C PRO A 41 -13.25 4.01 0.47
N GLY A 42 -13.09 5.21 -0.10
CA GLY A 42 -12.49 6.37 0.58
C GLY A 42 -10.97 6.29 0.79
N VAL A 43 -10.31 5.23 0.32
CA VAL A 43 -8.85 5.07 0.39
C VAL A 43 -8.25 5.12 -1.02
N HIS A 44 -7.36 6.08 -1.24
CA HIS A 44 -6.62 6.18 -2.49
C HIS A 44 -5.49 5.14 -2.53
N LYS A 45 -5.46 4.29 -3.56
CA LYS A 45 -4.43 3.27 -3.70
C LYS A 45 -3.29 3.77 -4.59
N ALA A 46 -2.09 3.86 -4.03
CA ALA A 46 -0.87 4.25 -4.74
C ALA A 46 -0.01 3.01 -4.98
N ILE A 47 0.17 2.63 -6.24
CA ILE A 47 0.99 1.46 -6.61
C ILE A 47 2.45 1.87 -6.71
N TYR A 48 3.34 1.12 -6.08
CA TYR A 48 4.79 1.27 -6.22
C TYR A 48 5.42 -0.06 -6.62
N ASN A 49 6.52 0.05 -7.38
CA ASN A 49 7.36 -1.07 -7.75
C ASN A 49 8.74 -0.92 -7.12
N SER A 50 9.51 -2.01 -7.07
CA SER A 50 10.92 -1.94 -6.67
C SER A 50 11.67 -0.98 -7.59
N SER A 51 12.54 -0.15 -7.01
CA SER A 51 13.39 0.77 -7.76
C SER A 51 14.45 0.06 -8.61
N ARG A 52 14.71 -1.23 -8.30
CA ARG A 52 15.70 -2.05 -8.99
C ARG A 52 15.30 -3.51 -8.97
N GLU A 53 15.64 -4.22 -10.05
CA GLU A 53 15.66 -5.67 -10.08
C GLU A 53 16.78 -6.24 -9.20
N ALA A 54 16.55 -7.44 -8.67
CA ALA A 54 17.55 -8.16 -7.92
C ALA A 54 18.77 -8.47 -8.80
N ARG A 55 19.97 -8.20 -8.30
CA ARG A 55 21.20 -8.57 -8.99
C ARG A 55 21.58 -10.00 -8.63
N PRO A 56 21.87 -10.89 -9.60
CA PRO A 56 22.23 -12.28 -9.33
C PRO A 56 23.44 -12.45 -8.39
N GLN A 57 24.32 -11.45 -8.38
CA GLN A 57 25.59 -11.46 -7.63
C GLN A 57 25.46 -11.03 -6.17
N THR A 58 24.35 -10.39 -5.77
CA THR A 58 24.21 -9.83 -4.42
C THR A 58 23.57 -10.84 -3.48
N HIS A 59 22.40 -11.38 -3.84
CA HIS A 59 21.69 -12.38 -3.05
C HIS A 59 21.06 -13.43 -3.98
N HIS A 60 21.63 -14.64 -4.04
CA HIS A 60 21.18 -15.71 -4.95
C HIS A 60 19.72 -16.12 -4.71
N TYR A 61 19.21 -15.96 -3.48
CA TYR A 61 17.85 -16.34 -3.12
C TYR A 61 16.78 -15.31 -3.47
N VAL A 62 17.18 -14.09 -3.86
CA VAL A 62 16.25 -13.04 -4.31
C VAL A 62 16.21 -13.07 -5.84
N ARG A 63 15.06 -13.41 -6.40
CA ARG A 63 14.78 -13.34 -7.84
C ARG A 63 13.84 -12.19 -8.12
#